data_AF-A0AA36MBP4-F1
#
_entry.id   AF-A0AA36MBP4-F1
#
_cell.length_a   1.000
_cell.length_b   1.000
_cell.length_c   1.000
_cell.angle_alpha   90.00
_cell.angle_beta   90.00
_cell.angle_gamma   90.00
#
_symmetry.space_group_name_H-M   'P 1'
#
loop_
_entity.id
_entity.type
_entity.pdbx_description
1 polymer ?
#
loop_
_entity_poly.entity_id
_entity_poly.type
_entity_poly.pdbx_seq_one_letter_code
_entity_poly.pdbx_strand_id
1 'polypeptide(L)'
;MSRVAKAPVNIPAGVQVSLNVEVKENNGALTFAPREGFAGADAQAGTARALVNAMVIGVTEGFTKKLQLVGFSHPVEHTLPAGITAECPSQTEIVLKGADKQLIGQVAADIRAYRKPEPYKGNTMDKKSARIRRAARARHMMREQGVTRLVVHRTPRHIYAQVIAPNGSEVLAAASTVEKAISAQVKYTGNKDAAAVVGKTVAERALAKGVKAVAFDRSGFKYHGRVQSLADAAREAGLQF
;
A
#
# COMPACT_ATOMS: atom_id res chain seq x y z
N MET A 1 23.51 15.66 -14.83
CA MET A 1 22.18 15.60 -15.46
C MET A 1 21.41 14.31 -15.15
N SER A 2 20.39 14.42 -14.29
CA SER A 2 19.43 13.35 -13.93
C SER A 2 18.56 12.90 -15.13
N ARG A 3 18.14 11.62 -15.16
CA ARG A 3 17.23 11.06 -16.19
C ARG A 3 15.94 11.88 -16.35
N VAL A 4 15.45 12.50 -15.27
CA VAL A 4 14.22 13.29 -15.26
C VAL A 4 14.38 14.63 -16.00
N ALA A 5 15.54 15.28 -15.88
CA ALA A 5 15.83 16.57 -16.51
C ALA A 5 16.09 16.45 -18.03
N LYS A 6 16.65 15.31 -18.46
CA LYS A 6 16.94 15.03 -19.88
C LYS A 6 15.70 14.73 -20.72
N ALA A 7 14.58 14.35 -20.09
CA ALA A 7 13.37 13.98 -20.80
C ALA A 7 12.61 15.24 -21.24
N PRO A 8 12.37 15.46 -22.55
CA PRO A 8 11.65 16.63 -23.04
C PRO A 8 10.20 16.64 -22.52
N VAL A 9 9.61 17.83 -22.48
CA VAL A 9 8.16 18.01 -22.26
C VAL A 9 7.54 18.37 -23.60
N ASN A 10 6.66 17.51 -24.10
CA ASN A 10 5.99 17.71 -25.38
C ASN A 10 4.75 18.58 -25.16
N ILE A 11 4.62 19.66 -25.94
CA ILE A 11 3.45 20.53 -25.92
C ILE A 11 2.46 20.04 -27.00
N PRO A 12 1.25 19.60 -26.63
CA PRO A 12 0.22 19.25 -27.62
C PRO A 12 -0.38 20.51 -28.28
N ALA A 13 -0.93 20.34 -29.48
CA ALA A 13 -1.51 21.44 -30.24
C ALA A 13 -2.62 22.17 -29.46
N GLY A 14 -2.52 23.50 -29.35
CA GLY A 14 -3.52 24.36 -28.70
C GLY A 14 -3.13 24.92 -27.32
N VAL A 15 -1.97 24.56 -26.76
CA VAL A 15 -1.47 25.11 -25.48
C VAL A 15 -0.49 26.25 -25.75
N GLN A 16 -0.85 27.48 -25.37
CA GLN A 16 0.04 28.64 -25.42
C GLN A 16 0.83 28.77 -24.11
N VAL A 17 2.16 28.84 -24.20
CA VAL A 17 3.04 29.01 -23.03
C VAL A 17 3.62 30.43 -23.04
N SER A 18 3.30 31.24 -22.04
CA SER A 18 3.92 32.55 -21.81
C SER A 18 5.07 32.41 -20.80
N LEU A 19 6.29 32.70 -21.24
CA LEU A 19 7.51 32.52 -20.43
C LEU A 19 8.22 33.86 -20.22
N ASN A 20 8.41 34.25 -18.95
CA ASN A 20 9.23 35.41 -18.55
C ASN A 20 10.62 35.00 -18.01
N VAL A 21 11.05 33.75 -18.21
CA VAL A 21 12.32 33.17 -17.72
C VAL A 21 12.93 32.28 -18.82
N GLU A 22 14.26 32.29 -18.98
CA GLU A 22 14.99 31.54 -20.01
C GLU A 22 14.71 30.03 -19.97
N VAL A 23 13.91 29.55 -20.93
CA VAL A 23 13.71 28.13 -21.23
C VAL A 23 13.96 27.94 -22.73
N LYS A 24 14.75 26.94 -23.11
CA LYS A 24 15.05 26.67 -24.52
C LYS A 24 13.92 25.84 -25.13
N GLU A 25 13.17 26.47 -26.02
CA GLU A 25 12.15 25.84 -26.85
C GLU A 25 12.75 25.40 -28.18
N ASN A 26 12.66 24.11 -28.50
CA ASN A 26 13.03 23.58 -29.81
C ASN A 26 11.89 22.68 -30.32
N ASN A 27 11.29 23.03 -31.46
CA ASN A 27 10.33 22.21 -32.21
C ASN A 27 9.18 21.61 -31.37
N GLY A 28 8.51 22.40 -30.53
CA GLY A 28 7.36 21.93 -29.72
C GLY A 28 7.73 21.11 -28.48
N ALA A 29 9.03 21.06 -28.12
CA ALA A 29 9.54 20.45 -26.91
C ALA A 29 10.29 21.46 -26.04
N LEU A 30 9.93 21.53 -24.75
CA LEU A 30 10.63 22.34 -23.75
C LEU A 30 11.79 21.52 -23.15
N THR A 31 13.00 22.09 -23.20
CA THR A 31 14.19 21.51 -22.58
C THR A 31 14.65 22.35 -21.39
N PHE A 32 14.91 21.69 -20.26
CA PHE A 32 15.35 22.33 -19.01
C PHE A 32 16.80 21.94 -18.74
N ALA A 33 17.72 22.90 -18.84
CA ALA A 33 19.15 22.69 -18.57
C ALA A 33 19.56 23.43 -17.29
N PRO A 34 20.45 22.85 -16.45
CA PRO A 34 20.99 23.53 -15.29
C PRO A 34 21.91 24.69 -15.72
N ARG A 35 21.86 25.81 -15.01
CA ARG A 35 22.82 26.91 -15.18
C ARG A 35 24.13 26.58 -14.45
N GLU A 36 25.27 26.81 -15.11
CA GLU A 36 26.59 26.51 -14.56
C GLU A 36 26.88 27.37 -13.32
N GLY A 37 27.51 26.76 -12.29
CA GLY A 37 27.96 27.45 -11.08
C GLY A 37 27.08 27.27 -9.82
N PHE A 38 25.89 26.66 -9.93
CA PHE A 38 25.00 26.46 -8.78
C PHE A 38 24.94 24.99 -8.31
N ALA A 39 25.27 24.75 -7.04
CA ALA A 39 25.08 23.44 -6.41
C ALA A 39 23.59 23.10 -6.32
N GLY A 40 23.18 21.92 -6.80
CA GLY A 40 21.78 21.49 -6.84
C GLY A 40 20.97 21.94 -8.07
N ALA A 41 21.60 22.62 -9.03
CA ALA A 41 20.96 23.06 -10.27
C ALA A 41 20.32 21.90 -11.08
N ASP A 42 20.95 20.71 -11.06
CA ASP A 42 20.41 19.50 -11.69
C ASP A 42 19.07 19.05 -11.07
N ALA A 43 18.92 19.20 -9.75
CA ALA A 43 17.69 18.86 -9.03
C ALA A 43 16.60 19.91 -9.31
N GLN A 44 16.96 21.20 -9.32
CA GLN A 44 16.06 22.30 -9.63
C GLN A 44 15.53 22.25 -11.07
N ALA A 45 16.39 21.93 -12.05
CA ALA A 45 15.98 21.71 -13.43
C ALA A 45 15.00 20.53 -13.56
N GLY A 46 15.25 19.44 -12.82
CA GLY A 46 14.35 18.30 -12.77
C GLY A 46 12.98 18.63 -12.14
N THR A 47 12.95 19.42 -11.07
CA THR A 47 11.70 19.86 -10.45
C THR A 47 10.93 20.84 -11.33
N ALA A 48 11.62 21.79 -11.97
CA ALA A 48 11.00 22.74 -12.90
C ALA A 48 10.34 22.01 -14.08
N ARG A 49 11.06 21.05 -14.68
CA ARG A 49 10.54 20.17 -15.73
C ARG A 49 9.30 19.42 -15.28
N ALA A 50 9.31 18.85 -14.07
CA ALA A 50 8.18 18.09 -13.54
C ALA A 50 6.95 18.96 -13.29
N LEU A 51 7.13 20.20 -12.82
CA LEU A 51 6.05 21.17 -12.61
C LEU A 51 5.44 21.59 -13.96
N VAL A 52 6.26 21.95 -14.94
CA VAL A 52 5.76 22.35 -16.27
C VAL A 52 5.06 21.19 -16.97
N ASN A 53 5.59 19.97 -16.88
CA ASN A 53 4.90 18.80 -17.42
C ASN A 53 3.54 18.56 -16.73
N ALA A 54 3.44 18.80 -15.42
CA ALA A 54 2.17 18.72 -14.73
C ALA A 54 1.19 19.82 -15.16
N MET A 55 1.68 21.03 -15.44
CA MET A 55 0.85 22.13 -15.99
C MET A 55 0.29 21.77 -17.36
N VAL A 56 1.13 21.22 -18.26
CA VAL A 56 0.71 20.80 -19.62
C VAL A 56 -0.35 19.69 -19.54
N ILE A 57 -0.11 18.63 -18.76
CA ILE A 57 -1.10 17.54 -18.57
C ILE A 57 -2.38 18.06 -17.91
N GLY A 58 -2.26 19.01 -16.98
CA GLY A 58 -3.37 19.60 -16.26
C GLY A 58 -4.33 20.36 -17.15
N VAL A 59 -3.83 21.10 -18.14
CA VAL A 59 -4.67 21.84 -19.10
C VAL A 59 -5.19 20.97 -20.25
N THR A 60 -4.57 19.82 -20.54
CA THR A 60 -4.99 18.93 -21.64
C THR A 60 -5.95 17.84 -21.19
N GLU A 61 -5.54 17.02 -20.22
CA GLU A 61 -6.29 15.85 -19.76
C GLU A 61 -7.03 16.12 -18.45
N GLY A 62 -6.51 17.05 -17.65
CA GLY A 62 -7.02 17.33 -16.30
C GLY A 62 -6.65 16.23 -15.29
N PHE A 63 -6.59 16.60 -14.02
CA PHE A 63 -6.32 15.62 -12.96
C PHE A 63 -7.60 15.16 -12.30
N THR A 64 -7.74 13.84 -12.13
CA THR A 64 -8.85 13.25 -11.39
C THR A 64 -8.36 12.58 -10.11
N LYS A 65 -8.99 12.90 -8.97
CA LYS A 65 -8.80 12.14 -7.73
C LYS A 65 -10.13 11.59 -7.22
N LYS A 66 -10.21 10.25 -7.19
CA LYS A 66 -11.32 9.53 -6.58
C LYS A 66 -11.11 9.43 -5.06
N LEU A 67 -12.15 9.80 -4.34
CA LEU A 67 -12.28 9.77 -2.88
C LEU A 67 -13.52 8.97 -2.56
N GLN A 68 -13.54 8.32 -1.39
CA GLN A 68 -14.73 7.65 -0.90
C GLN A 68 -15.20 8.27 0.42
N LEU A 69 -16.49 8.60 0.51
CA LEU A 69 -17.13 9.28 1.64
C LEU A 69 -17.42 8.31 2.80
N VAL A 70 -17.49 8.83 4.03
CA VAL A 70 -17.84 8.04 5.22
C VAL A 70 -18.78 8.82 6.16
N GLY A 71 -19.82 8.13 6.62
CA GLY A 71 -20.90 8.64 7.49
C GLY A 71 -20.44 9.15 8.85
N PHE A 72 -20.61 10.46 9.02
CA PHE A 72 -20.65 11.16 10.30
C PHE A 72 -22.11 11.33 10.74
N SER A 73 -22.34 11.55 12.04
CA SER A 73 -23.68 11.81 12.59
C SER A 73 -24.26 13.17 12.18
N HIS A 74 -23.40 14.09 11.71
CA HIS A 74 -23.76 15.41 11.19
C HIS A 74 -23.08 15.61 9.82
N PRO A 75 -23.67 16.41 8.92
CA PRO A 75 -23.04 16.75 7.65
C PRO A 75 -21.73 17.51 7.88
N VAL A 76 -20.69 17.18 7.11
CA VAL A 76 -19.42 17.90 7.11
C VAL A 76 -19.38 18.75 5.84
N GLU A 77 -19.48 20.06 6.01
CA GLU A 77 -19.36 21.02 4.92
C GLU A 77 -17.88 21.33 4.65
N HIS A 78 -17.47 21.22 3.39
CA HIS A 78 -16.11 21.54 2.94
C HIS A 78 -16.18 22.47 1.75
N THR A 79 -15.61 23.66 1.88
CA THR A 79 -15.55 24.64 0.79
C THR A 79 -14.41 24.30 -0.16
N LEU A 80 -14.72 24.18 -1.45
CA LEU A 80 -13.71 23.93 -2.48
C LEU A 80 -13.05 25.26 -2.90
N PRO A 81 -11.72 25.30 -3.05
CA PRO A 81 -11.03 26.47 -3.58
C PRO A 81 -11.31 26.65 -5.08
N ALA A 82 -11.07 27.87 -5.59
CA ALA A 82 -11.29 28.21 -6.99
C ALA A 82 -10.48 27.30 -7.95
N GLY A 83 -11.12 26.85 -9.04
CA GLY A 83 -10.48 26.02 -10.08
C GLY A 83 -10.58 24.50 -9.88
N ILE A 84 -11.28 24.04 -8.84
CA ILE A 84 -11.57 22.61 -8.60
C ILE A 84 -13.07 22.37 -8.65
N THR A 85 -13.48 21.36 -9.41
CA THR A 85 -14.84 20.85 -9.44
C THR A 85 -14.90 19.48 -8.79
N ALA A 86 -15.99 19.18 -8.09
CA ALA A 86 -16.23 17.88 -7.48
C ALA A 86 -17.50 17.26 -8.07
N GLU A 87 -17.40 16.04 -8.56
CA GLU A 87 -18.53 15.25 -9.04
C GLU A 87 -18.69 14.01 -8.18
N CYS A 88 -19.93 13.67 -7.81
CA CYS A 88 -20.22 12.48 -7.02
C CYS A 88 -20.94 11.43 -7.89
N PRO A 89 -20.22 10.54 -8.60
CA PRO A 89 -20.85 9.53 -9.47
C PRO A 89 -21.62 8.45 -8.69
N SER A 90 -21.25 8.21 -7.43
CA SER A 90 -22.03 7.39 -6.51
C SER A 90 -22.07 8.08 -5.14
N GLN A 91 -23.05 7.74 -4.30
CA GLN A 91 -23.19 8.31 -2.95
C GLN A 91 -21.92 8.14 -2.09
N THR A 92 -21.09 7.14 -2.41
CA THR A 92 -19.86 6.86 -1.68
C THR A 92 -18.59 7.32 -2.39
N GLU A 93 -18.66 7.90 -3.59
CA GLU A 93 -17.48 8.32 -4.36
C GLU A 93 -17.53 9.81 -4.72
N ILE A 94 -16.46 10.54 -4.43
CA ILE A 94 -16.23 11.92 -4.89
C ILE A 94 -15.07 11.90 -5.88
N VAL A 95 -15.26 12.48 -7.05
CA VAL A 95 -14.24 12.69 -8.07
C VAL A 95 -13.93 14.17 -8.12
N LEU A 96 -12.72 14.55 -7.68
CA LEU A 96 -12.21 15.91 -7.86
C LEU A 96 -11.59 16.03 -9.24
N LYS A 97 -12.01 17.04 -10.01
CA LYS A 97 -11.44 17.46 -11.30
C LYS A 97 -10.84 18.86 -11.17
N GLY A 98 -9.76 19.11 -11.90
CA GLY A 98 -9.18 20.44 -12.02
C GLY A 98 -7.87 20.43 -12.81
N ALA A 99 -7.36 21.61 -13.11
CA ALA A 99 -6.12 21.78 -13.87
C ALA A 99 -4.86 21.68 -12.98
N ASP A 100 -4.92 22.15 -11.73
CA ASP A 100 -3.77 22.14 -10.83
C ASP A 100 -3.68 20.86 -9.98
N LYS A 101 -2.64 20.08 -10.25
CA LYS A 101 -2.32 18.84 -9.52
C LYS A 101 -2.02 19.08 -8.04
N GLN A 102 -1.38 20.20 -7.70
CA GLN A 102 -1.00 20.51 -6.32
C GLN A 102 -2.25 20.83 -5.50
N LEU A 103 -3.11 21.70 -6.01
CA LEU A 103 -4.35 22.10 -5.34
C LEU A 103 -5.31 20.92 -5.18
N ILE A 104 -5.51 20.09 -6.21
CA ILE A 104 -6.30 18.84 -6.09
C ILE A 104 -5.64 17.87 -5.11
N GLY A 105 -4.31 17.87 -5.08
CA GLY A 105 -3.51 17.15 -4.11
C GLY A 105 -3.87 17.49 -2.68
N GLN A 106 -3.88 18.78 -2.38
CA GLN A 106 -4.17 19.37 -1.07
C GLN A 106 -5.62 19.14 -0.66
N VAL A 107 -6.59 19.50 -1.52
CA VAL A 107 -8.02 19.30 -1.24
C VAL A 107 -8.35 17.83 -0.99
N ALA A 108 -7.76 16.90 -1.76
CA ALA A 108 -7.92 15.47 -1.50
C ALA A 108 -7.28 15.02 -0.18
N ALA A 109 -6.21 15.67 0.27
CA ALA A 109 -5.58 15.39 1.55
C ALA A 109 -6.43 15.91 2.72
N ASP A 110 -6.98 17.12 2.59
CA ASP A 110 -7.86 17.74 3.57
C ASP A 110 -9.15 16.92 3.75
N ILE A 111 -9.77 16.49 2.64
CA ILE A 111 -10.94 15.60 2.69
C ILE A 111 -10.60 14.24 3.34
N ARG A 112 -9.40 13.69 3.10
CA ARG A 112 -8.94 12.45 3.75
C ARG A 112 -8.56 12.66 5.22
N ALA A 113 -8.25 13.88 5.64
CA ALA A 113 -7.88 14.18 7.02
C ALA A 113 -9.09 14.05 7.96
N TYR A 114 -10.31 14.36 7.49
CA TYR A 114 -11.55 14.21 8.27
C TYR A 114 -11.73 12.80 8.84
N ARG A 115 -11.40 11.76 8.06
CA ARG A 115 -11.33 10.39 8.57
C ARG A 115 -10.17 9.63 7.94
N LYS A 116 -9.05 9.59 8.67
CA LYS A 116 -7.91 8.75 8.30
C LYS A 116 -8.35 7.28 8.26
N PRO A 117 -7.94 6.51 7.23
CA PRO A 117 -8.25 5.08 7.16
C PRO A 117 -7.76 4.33 8.39
N GLU A 118 -8.68 3.72 9.13
CA GLU A 118 -8.30 2.87 10.26
C GLU A 118 -7.44 1.70 9.79
N PRO A 119 -6.32 1.39 10.47
CA PRO A 119 -5.41 0.34 10.02
C PRO A 119 -6.09 -1.02 9.88
N TYR A 120 -7.09 -1.33 10.72
CA TYR A 120 -7.68 -2.68 10.82
C TYR A 120 -9.05 -2.84 10.16
N LYS A 121 -9.90 -1.81 10.18
CA LYS A 121 -11.27 -1.84 9.63
C LYS A 121 -11.42 -1.10 8.31
N GLY A 122 -10.32 -0.55 7.78
CA GLY A 122 -10.18 0.29 6.59
C GLY A 122 -11.42 0.40 5.71
N ASN A 123 -12.12 1.53 5.84
CA ASN A 123 -13.24 1.87 4.97
C ASN A 123 -12.86 2.74 3.78
N THR A 124 -11.58 3.03 3.56
CA THR A 124 -11.08 3.74 2.38
C THR A 124 -9.60 3.39 2.18
N MET A 125 -9.19 3.10 0.94
CA MET A 125 -7.91 2.49 0.49
C MET A 125 -7.91 0.96 0.45
N ASP A 126 -7.40 0.42 -0.67
CA ASP A 126 -7.21 -1.01 -0.92
C ASP A 126 -6.68 -1.73 0.32
N LYS A 127 -7.49 -2.64 0.86
CA LYS A 127 -7.25 -3.41 2.10
C LYS A 127 -5.88 -4.11 2.06
N LYS A 128 -5.39 -4.46 0.86
CA LYS A 128 -4.07 -5.06 0.65
C LYS A 128 -2.94 -4.09 1.01
N SER A 129 -3.00 -2.85 0.54
CA SER A 129 -1.98 -1.82 0.79
C SER A 129 -1.85 -1.46 2.28
N ALA A 130 -2.99 -1.34 2.98
CA ALA A 130 -3.03 -1.06 4.42
C ALA A 130 -2.51 -2.24 5.25
N ARG A 131 -2.75 -3.48 4.81
CA ARG A 131 -2.19 -4.68 5.43
C ARG A 131 -0.68 -4.73 5.30
N ILE A 132 -0.13 -4.47 4.10
CA ILE A 132 1.31 -4.46 3.85
C ILE A 132 2.00 -3.41 4.75
N ARG A 133 1.44 -2.20 4.85
CA ARG A 133 1.96 -1.14 5.73
C ARG A 133 2.05 -1.56 7.19
N ARG A 134 1.03 -2.24 7.73
CA ARG A 134 1.05 -2.74 9.13
C ARG A 134 2.10 -3.84 9.36
N ALA A 135 2.28 -4.71 8.38
CA ALA A 135 3.24 -5.82 8.49
C ALA A 135 4.70 -5.36 8.35
N ALA A 136 4.95 -4.22 7.68
CA ALA A 136 6.29 -3.75 7.35
C ALA A 136 7.21 -3.59 8.57
N ARG A 137 6.74 -2.92 9.64
CA ARG A 137 7.55 -2.69 10.85
C ARG A 137 7.95 -4.00 11.54
N ALA A 138 6.99 -4.90 11.75
CA ALA A 138 7.25 -6.19 12.39
C ALA A 138 8.22 -7.04 11.56
N ARG A 139 8.03 -7.07 10.23
CA ARG A 139 8.92 -7.81 9.31
C ARG A 139 10.33 -7.22 9.23
N HIS A 140 10.48 -5.92 9.40
CA HIS A 140 11.80 -5.29 9.47
C HIS A 140 12.56 -5.76 10.71
N MET A 141 11.93 -5.67 11.89
CA MET A 141 12.54 -6.14 13.15
C MET A 141 12.88 -7.64 13.10
N MET A 142 11.98 -8.46 12.56
CA MET A 142 12.22 -9.91 12.43
C MET A 142 13.38 -10.25 11.48
N ARG A 143 13.61 -9.44 10.44
CA ARG A 143 14.76 -9.61 9.53
C ARG A 143 16.06 -9.20 10.21
N GLU A 144 16.03 -8.12 10.98
CA GLU A 144 17.19 -7.62 11.71
C GLU A 144 17.68 -8.64 12.76
N GLN A 145 16.75 -9.31 13.44
CA GLN A 145 17.07 -10.33 14.44
C GLN A 145 17.43 -11.70 13.86
N GLY A 146 17.28 -11.92 12.54
CA GLY A 146 17.61 -13.19 11.90
C GLY A 146 16.84 -14.40 12.45
N VAL A 147 15.60 -14.21 12.94
CA VAL A 147 14.81 -15.27 13.56
C VAL A 147 13.92 -15.95 12.51
N THR A 148 13.82 -17.28 12.59
CA THR A 148 12.83 -18.06 11.83
C THR A 148 11.42 -17.54 12.13
N ARG A 149 10.56 -17.35 11.12
CA ARG A 149 9.23 -16.74 11.32
C ARG A 149 8.09 -17.66 10.90
N LEU A 150 7.01 -17.66 11.70
CA LEU A 150 5.74 -18.30 11.37
C LEU A 150 4.81 -17.26 10.77
N VAL A 151 4.58 -17.35 9.47
CA VAL A 151 3.74 -16.44 8.70
C VAL A 151 2.35 -17.03 8.56
N VAL A 152 1.34 -16.27 8.97
CA VAL A 152 -0.08 -16.64 8.81
C VAL A 152 -0.72 -15.81 7.70
N HIS A 153 -1.30 -16.47 6.69
CA HIS A 153 -2.17 -15.83 5.71
C HIS A 153 -3.59 -16.38 5.81
N ARG A 154 -4.56 -15.48 6.02
CA ARG A 154 -5.99 -15.84 6.03
C ARG A 154 -6.73 -15.24 4.84
N THR A 155 -7.58 -16.06 4.24
CA THR A 155 -8.65 -15.64 3.35
C THR A 155 -9.99 -15.94 4.03
N PRO A 156 -11.13 -15.46 3.50
CA PRO A 156 -12.43 -15.78 4.07
C PRO A 156 -12.66 -17.29 4.22
N ARG A 157 -12.21 -18.08 3.23
CA ARG A 157 -12.43 -19.54 3.18
C ARG A 157 -11.26 -20.37 3.70
N HIS A 158 -10.02 -19.90 3.60
CA HIS A 158 -8.85 -20.73 3.88
C HIS A 158 -7.86 -20.04 4.84
N ILE A 159 -7.07 -20.85 5.51
CA ILE A 159 -5.93 -20.39 6.32
C ILE A 159 -4.68 -21.15 5.90
N TYR A 160 -3.58 -20.42 5.83
CA TYR A 160 -2.27 -20.91 5.45
C TYR A 160 -1.29 -20.48 6.54
N ALA A 161 -0.44 -21.39 6.95
CA ALA A 161 0.65 -21.11 7.87
C ALA A 161 1.95 -21.69 7.32
N GLN A 162 3.01 -20.88 7.35
CA GLN A 162 4.32 -21.22 6.80
C GLN A 162 5.42 -20.79 7.78
N VAL A 163 6.35 -21.69 8.05
CA VAL A 163 7.58 -21.42 8.80
C VAL A 163 8.66 -21.11 7.77
N ILE A 164 9.17 -19.88 7.78
CA ILE A 164 10.17 -19.38 6.83
C ILE A 164 11.50 -19.21 7.57
N ALA A 165 12.58 -19.70 6.97
CA ALA A 165 13.94 -19.55 7.48
C ALA A 165 14.36 -18.07 7.56
N PRO A 166 15.37 -17.73 8.39
CA PRO A 166 15.91 -16.37 8.52
C PRO A 166 16.34 -15.75 7.18
N ASN A 167 16.83 -16.58 6.27
CA ASN A 167 17.30 -16.19 4.94
C ASN A 167 16.15 -15.70 4.03
N GLY A 168 14.89 -15.91 4.44
CA GLY A 168 13.70 -15.40 3.75
C GLY A 168 13.29 -16.17 2.48
N SER A 169 14.18 -17.01 1.95
CA SER A 169 13.99 -17.74 0.69
C SER A 169 13.46 -19.17 0.88
N GLU A 170 13.70 -19.78 2.03
CA GLU A 170 13.38 -21.19 2.28
C GLU A 170 12.19 -21.34 3.22
N VAL A 171 11.22 -22.15 2.80
CA VAL A 171 10.07 -22.54 3.62
C VAL A 171 10.38 -23.87 4.29
N LEU A 172 10.57 -23.85 5.60
CA LEU A 172 10.88 -25.02 6.40
C LEU A 172 9.64 -25.89 6.57
N ALA A 173 8.51 -25.34 7.02
CA ALA A 173 7.28 -26.10 7.17
C ALA A 173 6.11 -25.30 6.61
N ALA A 174 5.13 -25.98 6.03
CA ALA A 174 3.88 -25.36 5.60
C ALA A 174 2.73 -26.27 6.00
N ALA A 175 1.60 -25.69 6.35
CA ALA A 175 0.33 -26.39 6.34
C ALA A 175 -0.80 -25.45 5.95
N SER A 176 -1.84 -26.01 5.34
CA SER A 176 -3.00 -25.24 4.91
C SER A 176 -4.27 -26.09 4.90
N THR A 177 -5.42 -25.42 5.02
CA THR A 177 -6.73 -26.07 4.88
C THR A 177 -7.02 -26.60 3.46
N VAL A 178 -6.13 -26.35 2.50
CA VAL A 178 -6.25 -26.86 1.13
C VAL A 178 -5.66 -28.28 1.02
N GLU A 179 -4.79 -28.68 1.95
CA GLU A 179 -4.25 -30.03 1.97
C GLU A 179 -5.35 -31.03 2.26
N LYS A 180 -5.44 -32.09 1.44
CA LYS A 180 -6.47 -33.13 1.56
C LYS A 180 -6.54 -33.76 2.96
N ALA A 181 -5.38 -33.95 3.59
CA ALA A 181 -5.28 -34.49 4.94
C ALA A 181 -5.97 -33.60 6.00
N ILE A 182 -5.87 -32.27 5.85
CA ILE A 182 -6.44 -31.31 6.78
C ILE A 182 -7.89 -30.99 6.41
N SER A 183 -8.21 -30.92 5.11
CA SER A 183 -9.58 -30.66 4.66
C SER A 183 -10.54 -31.79 4.99
N ALA A 184 -10.06 -33.05 5.01
CA ALA A 184 -10.87 -34.20 5.39
C ALA A 184 -11.24 -34.21 6.89
N GLN A 185 -10.41 -33.60 7.74
CA GLN A 185 -10.61 -33.57 9.18
C GLN A 185 -11.59 -32.48 9.63
N VAL A 186 -11.97 -31.55 8.76
CA VAL A 186 -12.76 -30.37 9.15
C VAL A 186 -13.99 -30.19 8.28
N LYS A 187 -15.14 -30.00 8.94
CA LYS A 187 -16.44 -29.74 8.27
C LYS A 187 -16.47 -28.43 7.46
N TYR A 188 -15.73 -27.41 7.90
CA TYR A 188 -15.64 -26.11 7.23
C TYR A 188 -14.24 -25.50 7.37
N THR A 189 -13.64 -25.07 6.27
CA THR A 189 -12.24 -24.62 6.21
C THR A 189 -12.01 -23.18 6.73
N GLY A 190 -13.09 -22.42 6.91
CA GLY A 190 -13.06 -21.01 7.27
C GLY A 190 -13.27 -20.68 8.76
N ASN A 191 -13.38 -21.67 9.65
CA ASN A 191 -13.71 -21.47 11.07
C ASN A 191 -12.46 -21.40 11.98
N LYS A 192 -12.68 -21.28 13.30
CA LYS A 192 -11.62 -21.30 14.33
C LYS A 192 -11.05 -22.70 14.51
N ASP A 193 -11.87 -23.73 14.39
CA ASP A 193 -11.45 -25.13 14.59
C ASP A 193 -10.45 -25.58 13.51
N ALA A 194 -10.70 -25.22 12.24
CA ALA A 194 -9.75 -25.41 11.15
C ALA A 194 -8.40 -24.74 11.43
N ALA A 195 -8.43 -23.55 12.05
CA ALA A 195 -7.22 -22.82 12.38
C ALA A 195 -6.41 -23.52 13.49
N ALA A 196 -7.09 -24.16 14.45
CA ALA A 196 -6.44 -24.96 15.49
C ALA A 196 -5.76 -26.21 14.90
N VAL A 197 -6.44 -26.94 13.99
CA VAL A 197 -5.85 -28.11 13.32
C VAL A 197 -4.62 -27.72 12.48
N VAL A 198 -4.70 -26.61 11.74
CA VAL A 198 -3.54 -26.07 11.00
C VAL A 198 -2.41 -25.66 11.94
N GLY A 199 -2.71 -25.08 13.10
CA GLY A 199 -1.71 -24.72 14.11
C GLY A 199 -0.93 -25.93 14.61
N LYS A 200 -1.63 -27.02 14.97
CA LYS A 200 -1.01 -28.28 15.44
C LYS A 200 -0.14 -28.92 14.37
N THR A 201 -0.67 -29.07 13.15
CA THR A 201 0.04 -29.72 12.04
C THR A 201 1.29 -28.97 11.59
N VAL A 202 1.29 -27.62 11.62
CA VAL A 202 2.51 -26.85 11.33
C VAL A 202 3.56 -27.03 12.41
N ALA A 203 3.15 -27.08 13.69
CA ALA A 203 4.07 -27.25 14.81
C ALA A 203 4.78 -28.61 14.76
N GLU A 204 4.04 -29.70 14.53
CA GLU A 204 4.61 -31.03 14.38
C GLU A 204 5.62 -31.09 13.22
N ARG A 205 5.28 -30.50 12.07
CA ARG A 205 6.18 -30.41 10.90
C ARG A 205 7.40 -29.53 11.16
N ALA A 206 7.26 -28.48 11.97
CA ALA A 206 8.37 -27.60 12.34
C ALA A 206 9.33 -28.29 13.33
N LEU A 207 8.78 -29.02 14.31
CA LEU A 207 9.56 -29.79 15.28
C LEU A 207 10.33 -30.94 14.62
N ALA A 208 9.71 -31.63 13.66
CA ALA A 208 10.39 -32.65 12.85
C ALA A 208 11.60 -32.09 12.08
N LYS A 209 11.61 -30.78 11.80
CA LYS A 209 12.72 -30.05 11.16
C LYS A 209 13.63 -29.32 12.16
N GLY A 210 13.44 -29.56 13.47
CA GLY A 210 14.31 -29.04 14.53
C GLY A 210 14.07 -27.57 14.92
N VAL A 211 12.99 -26.94 14.46
CA VAL A 211 12.71 -25.52 14.76
C VAL A 211 11.88 -25.40 16.03
N LYS A 212 12.47 -24.90 17.12
CA LYS A 212 11.79 -24.69 18.42
C LYS A 212 11.35 -23.25 18.67
N ALA A 213 12.22 -22.29 18.36
CA ALA A 213 11.98 -20.86 18.56
C ALA A 213 11.61 -20.19 17.23
N VAL A 214 10.47 -19.49 17.20
CA VAL A 214 9.94 -18.86 15.99
C VAL A 214 9.37 -17.48 16.31
N ALA A 215 9.47 -16.52 15.41
CA ALA A 215 8.79 -15.24 15.54
C ALA A 215 7.40 -15.30 14.86
N PHE A 216 6.34 -14.90 15.57
CA PHE A 216 4.97 -14.94 15.02
C PHE A 216 4.65 -13.72 14.14
N ASP A 217 4.57 -13.92 12.82
CA ASP A 217 4.12 -12.91 11.85
C ASP A 217 2.62 -13.07 11.53
N ARG A 218 1.81 -12.23 12.19
CA ARG A 218 0.38 -12.08 11.92
C ARG A 218 0.06 -11.48 10.53
N SER A 219 1.03 -11.17 9.68
CA SER A 219 0.90 -10.61 8.32
C SER A 219 0.00 -9.38 8.22
N GLY A 220 0.02 -8.55 9.27
CA GLY A 220 -0.84 -7.37 9.37
C GLY A 220 -2.31 -7.67 9.65
N PHE A 221 -2.71 -8.91 9.95
CA PHE A 221 -4.05 -9.22 10.44
C PHE A 221 -4.19 -8.85 11.94
N LYS A 222 -5.42 -8.63 12.40
CA LYS A 222 -5.70 -8.47 13.83
C LYS A 222 -5.50 -9.81 14.53
N TYR A 223 -4.86 -9.79 15.70
CA TYR A 223 -4.79 -10.97 16.57
C TYR A 223 -6.18 -11.19 17.19
N HIS A 224 -7.00 -11.96 16.49
CA HIS A 224 -8.38 -12.23 16.87
C HIS A 224 -8.92 -13.48 16.16
N GLY A 225 -9.79 -14.22 16.85
CA GLY A 225 -10.49 -15.37 16.30
C GLY A 225 -9.52 -16.38 15.69
N ARG A 226 -9.62 -16.62 14.39
CA ARG A 226 -8.81 -17.63 13.67
C ARG A 226 -7.29 -17.47 13.84
N VAL A 227 -6.78 -16.23 13.88
CA VAL A 227 -5.33 -15.99 14.03
C VAL A 227 -4.86 -16.33 15.44
N GLN A 228 -5.70 -16.05 16.43
CA GLN A 228 -5.44 -16.39 17.83
C GLN A 228 -5.52 -17.90 18.04
N SER A 229 -6.59 -18.56 17.57
CA SER A 229 -6.74 -20.01 17.69
C SER A 229 -5.59 -20.80 17.03
N LEU A 230 -5.05 -20.32 15.90
CA LEU A 230 -3.89 -20.93 15.28
C LEU A 230 -2.63 -20.78 16.13
N ALA A 231 -2.42 -19.59 16.71
CA ALA A 231 -1.27 -19.31 17.55
C ALA A 231 -1.31 -20.14 18.85
N ASP A 232 -2.46 -20.17 19.52
CA ASP A 232 -2.62 -20.92 20.76
C ASP A 232 -2.40 -22.42 20.52
N ALA A 233 -2.95 -22.97 19.43
CA ALA A 233 -2.73 -24.38 19.05
C ALA A 233 -1.27 -24.69 18.67
N ALA A 234 -0.56 -23.75 18.04
CA ALA A 234 0.86 -23.91 17.73
C ALA A 234 1.72 -23.91 19.01
N ARG A 235 1.37 -23.09 20.01
CA ARG A 235 2.04 -23.09 21.32
C ARG A 235 1.82 -24.38 22.09
N GLU A 236 0.58 -24.89 22.12
CA GLU A 236 0.25 -26.18 22.75
C GLU A 236 1.06 -27.33 22.14
N ALA A 237 1.29 -27.29 20.82
CA ALA A 237 2.08 -28.29 20.11
C ALA A 237 3.62 -28.07 20.22
N GLY A 238 4.08 -27.12 21.05
CA GLY A 238 5.49 -27.00 21.45
C GLY A 238 6.33 -25.94 20.72
N LEU A 239 5.74 -25.11 19.86
CA LEU A 239 6.45 -23.95 19.29
C LEU A 239 6.54 -22.81 20.31
N GLN A 240 7.73 -22.24 20.49
CA GLN A 240 7.97 -21.12 21.40
C GLN A 240 8.00 -19.79 20.63
N PHE A 241 7.02 -18.92 20.93
CA PHE A 241 6.90 -17.56 20.39
C PHE A 241 5.99 -16.62 21.21
#